data_AF-A0AAF0TX76-F1
#
_entry.id   AF-A0AAF0TX76-F1
#
_cell.length_a   1.000
_cell.length_b   1.000
_cell.length_c   1.000
_cell.angle_alpha   90.00
_cell.angle_beta   90.00
_cell.angle_gamma   90.00
#
_symmetry.space_group_name_H-M   'P 1'
#
loop_
_entity.id
_entity.type
_entity.pdbx_description
1 polymer ?
#
loop_
_entity_poly.entity_id
_entity_poly.type
_entity_poly.pdbx_seq_one_letter_code
_entity_poly.pdbx_strand_id
1 'polypeptide(L)'
;SNRQGIIVNNSSSQESSSAKRIRVFLRMNPLMFIGSKVEEDPMTFINETWKILKEIHAIQTEGVELFSYQLKDVVHIWYEHWEESRDEDADVWDEFEEAFLNHFFPQELREAKEDEDDLDRRSKMKKCL
;
A
#
# COMPACT_ATOMS: atom_id res chain seq x y z
N SER A 1 53.30 -30.33 14.07
CA SER A 1 52.09 -31.15 13.85
C SER A 1 51.15 -30.92 15.01
N ASN A 2 49.88 -30.54 14.90
CA ASN A 2 48.90 -30.40 13.81
C ASN A 2 48.00 -29.21 14.20
N ARG A 3 47.92 -28.12 13.42
CA ARG A 3 46.89 -27.80 12.42
C ARG A 3 45.46 -28.28 12.71
N GLN A 4 44.62 -27.26 12.86
CA GLN A 4 43.30 -27.05 12.24
C GLN A 4 42.05 -27.67 12.87
N GLY A 5 41.16 -26.74 13.21
CA GLY A 5 39.73 -26.94 13.38
C GLY A 5 39.03 -25.59 13.49
N ILE A 6 39.25 -24.66 12.55
CA ILE A 6 38.36 -23.50 12.40
C ILE A 6 37.02 -24.06 11.94
N ILE A 7 36.05 -24.09 12.84
CA ILE A 7 34.65 -24.27 12.48
C ILE A 7 34.21 -22.93 11.87
N VAL A 8 34.40 -22.80 10.56
CA VAL A 8 33.65 -21.84 9.74
C VAL A 8 32.26 -22.43 9.59
N ASN A 9 31.38 -22.14 10.55
CA ASN A 9 29.96 -22.37 10.32
C ASN A 9 29.45 -21.25 9.42
N ASN A 10 29.52 -21.57 8.14
CA ASN A 10 28.86 -20.91 7.03
C ASN A 10 27.33 -21.08 7.21
N SER A 11 26.70 -20.29 8.07
CA SER A 11 25.24 -20.15 8.05
C SER A 11 24.89 -19.17 6.95
N SER A 12 24.72 -19.70 5.73
CA SER A 12 24.11 -18.96 4.64
C SER A 12 22.81 -18.33 5.14
N SER A 13 22.72 -17.01 5.00
CA SER A 13 21.57 -16.22 5.45
C SER A 13 20.32 -16.69 4.71
N GLN A 14 19.56 -17.61 5.30
CA GLN A 14 18.23 -17.96 4.85
C GLN A 14 17.32 -16.78 5.20
N GLU A 15 17.14 -15.89 4.24
CA GLU A 15 16.20 -14.78 4.35
C GLU A 15 14.77 -15.31 4.51
N SER A 16 14.03 -14.77 5.48
CA SER A 16 12.62 -15.13 5.72
C SER A 16 11.74 -14.80 4.51
N SER A 17 10.59 -15.47 4.40
CA SER A 17 9.64 -15.20 3.31
C SER A 17 9.20 -13.73 3.26
N SER A 18 8.99 -13.11 4.43
CA SER A 18 8.60 -11.70 4.56
C SER A 18 9.69 -10.76 4.05
N ALA A 19 10.95 -10.99 4.46
CA ALA A 19 12.07 -10.16 4.00
C ALA A 19 12.27 -10.23 2.47
N LYS A 20 12.04 -11.41 1.86
CA LYS A 20 12.01 -11.54 0.40
C LYS A 20 10.91 -10.69 -0.24
N ARG A 21 9.70 -10.70 0.31
CA ARG A 21 8.56 -9.93 -0.23
C ARG A 21 8.77 -8.43 -0.07
N ILE A 22 9.25 -7.95 1.08
CA ILE A 22 9.67 -6.55 1.26
C ILE A 22 10.69 -6.15 0.19
N ARG A 23 11.69 -7.00 -0.06
CA ARG A 23 12.72 -6.73 -1.06
C ARG A 23 12.17 -6.67 -2.48
N VAL A 24 11.21 -7.53 -2.83
CA VAL A 24 10.52 -7.50 -4.14
C VAL A 24 9.64 -6.26 -4.25
N PHE A 25 8.87 -5.95 -3.22
CA PHE A 25 8.01 -4.77 -3.15
C PHE A 25 8.79 -3.49 -3.40
N LEU A 26 9.88 -3.24 -2.66
CA LEU A 26 10.73 -2.07 -2.85
C LEU A 26 11.38 -2.02 -4.24
N ARG A 27 11.69 -3.17 -4.85
CA ARG A 27 12.24 -3.27 -6.21
C ARG A 27 11.21 -2.91 -7.29
N MET A 28 9.93 -3.07 -7.01
CA MET A 28 8.85 -2.61 -7.91
C MET A 28 8.67 -1.09 -7.89
N ASN A 29 9.44 -0.37 -7.06
CA ASN A 29 9.43 1.08 -6.93
C ASN A 29 8.00 1.62 -6.72
N PRO A 30 7.37 1.23 -5.60
CA PRO A 30 5.99 1.56 -5.33
C PRO A 30 5.83 3.08 -5.19
N LEU A 31 4.64 3.60 -5.52
CA LEU A 31 4.34 5.02 -5.41
C LEU A 31 4.44 5.47 -3.95
N MET A 32 4.85 6.72 -3.72
CA MET A 32 4.81 7.34 -2.40
C MET A 32 3.58 8.22 -2.27
N PHE A 33 3.02 8.30 -1.07
CA PHE A 33 1.82 9.10 -0.79
C PHE A 33 2.04 9.97 0.44
N ILE A 34 1.88 11.29 0.27
CA ILE A 34 2.06 12.32 1.30
C ILE A 34 0.71 12.71 1.91
N GLY A 35 -0.36 12.67 1.11
CA GLY A 35 -1.75 12.95 1.49
C GLY A 35 -2.09 14.43 1.59
N SER A 36 -1.18 15.30 1.17
CA SER A 36 -1.36 16.76 1.22
C SER A 36 -1.26 17.43 -0.16
N LYS A 37 -0.95 16.68 -1.22
CA LYS A 37 -0.81 17.22 -2.57
C LYS A 37 -2.12 17.10 -3.33
N VAL A 38 -2.45 18.14 -4.10
CA VAL A 38 -3.68 18.17 -4.91
C VAL A 38 -3.62 17.18 -6.08
N GLU A 39 -2.42 16.84 -6.54
CA GLU A 39 -2.21 15.88 -7.63
C GLU A 39 -2.28 14.42 -7.17
N GLU A 40 -2.24 14.18 -5.85
CA GLU A 40 -2.36 12.84 -5.31
C GLU A 40 -3.82 12.37 -5.35
N ASP A 41 -4.03 11.20 -5.92
CA ASP A 41 -5.34 10.54 -5.96
C ASP A 41 -5.32 9.34 -5.02
N PRO A 42 -5.98 9.42 -3.85
CA PRO A 42 -5.95 8.34 -2.86
C PRO A 42 -6.54 7.03 -3.41
N MET A 43 -7.55 7.12 -4.29
CA MET A 43 -8.19 5.96 -4.90
C MET A 43 -7.26 5.27 -5.92
N THR A 44 -6.57 6.05 -6.76
CA THR A 44 -5.57 5.49 -7.67
C THR A 44 -4.39 4.91 -6.89
N PHE A 45 -3.94 5.58 -5.83
CA PHE A 45 -2.84 5.14 -5.00
C PHE A 45 -3.11 3.77 -4.33
N ILE A 46 -4.27 3.59 -3.70
CA ILE A 46 -4.62 2.32 -3.05
C ILE A 46 -4.78 1.18 -4.07
N ASN A 47 -5.37 1.47 -5.24
CA ASN A 47 -5.54 0.49 -6.30
C ASN A 47 -4.21 0.03 -6.91
N GLU A 48 -3.30 0.96 -7.20
CA GLU A 48 -1.96 0.61 -7.73
C GLU A 48 -1.15 -0.18 -6.70
N THR A 49 -1.23 0.20 -5.43
CA THR A 49 -0.58 -0.52 -4.34
C THR A 49 -1.14 -1.94 -4.20
N TRP A 50 -2.46 -2.09 -4.24
CA TRP A 50 -3.12 -3.40 -4.15
C TRP A 50 -2.72 -4.34 -5.30
N LYS A 51 -2.50 -3.82 -6.51
CA LYS A 51 -1.96 -4.60 -7.63
C LYS A 51 -0.57 -5.17 -7.31
N ILE A 52 0.31 -4.36 -6.73
CA ILE A 52 1.66 -4.80 -6.33
C ILE A 52 1.56 -5.88 -5.24
N LEU A 53 0.74 -5.66 -4.21
CA LEU A 53 0.53 -6.62 -3.11
C LEU A 53 0.02 -7.98 -3.60
N LYS A 54 -0.91 -7.97 -4.58
CA LYS A 54 -1.40 -9.18 -5.24
C LYS A 54 -0.30 -9.91 -6.02
N GLU A 55 0.52 -9.17 -6.77
CA GLU A 55 1.61 -9.74 -7.58
C GLU A 55 2.65 -10.45 -6.71
N ILE A 56 2.95 -9.92 -5.52
CA ILE A 56 3.90 -10.54 -4.58
C ILE A 56 3.27 -11.56 -3.64
N HIS A 57 1.96 -11.84 -3.80
CA HIS A 57 1.18 -12.72 -2.94
C HIS A 57 1.30 -12.38 -1.44
N ALA A 58 1.25 -11.09 -1.11
CA ALA A 58 1.18 -10.64 0.28
C ALA A 58 -0.17 -11.04 0.89
N ILE A 59 -0.16 -11.47 2.14
CA ILE A 59 -1.38 -11.63 2.94
C ILE A 59 -1.83 -10.25 3.46
N GLN A 60 -3.09 -10.11 3.86
CA GLN A 60 -3.68 -8.82 4.24
C GLN A 60 -2.88 -8.06 5.32
N THR A 61 -2.45 -8.75 6.39
CA THR A 61 -1.64 -8.18 7.47
C THR A 61 -0.30 -7.64 6.98
N GLU A 62 0.41 -8.42 6.16
CA GLU A 62 1.65 -8.00 5.52
C GLU A 62 1.42 -6.89 4.48
N GLY A 63 0.25 -6.88 3.84
CA GLY A 63 -0.15 -5.84 2.89
C GLY A 63 -0.19 -4.46 3.54
N VAL A 64 -0.78 -4.36 4.74
CA VAL A 64 -0.80 -3.11 5.52
C VAL A 64 0.60 -2.71 5.96
N GLU A 65 1.42 -3.66 6.43
CA GLU A 65 2.82 -3.38 6.78
C GLU A 65 3.60 -2.85 5.56
N LEU A 66 3.47 -3.49 4.39
CA LEU A 66 4.11 -3.06 3.15
C LEU A 66 3.60 -1.70 2.67
N PHE A 67 2.31 -1.42 2.85
CA PHE A 67 1.71 -0.12 2.54
C PHE A 67 2.36 1.00 3.35
N SER A 68 2.70 0.75 4.62
CA SER A 68 3.33 1.75 5.49
C SER A 68 4.65 2.31 4.92
N TYR A 69 5.40 1.50 4.15
CA TYR A 69 6.65 1.94 3.50
C TYR A 69 6.44 2.99 2.41
N GLN A 70 5.21 3.15 1.90
CA GLN A 70 4.84 4.14 0.89
C GLN A 70 4.35 5.46 1.50
N LEU A 71 4.03 5.47 2.79
CA LEU A 71 3.44 6.63 3.46
C LEU A 71 4.51 7.61 3.92
N LYS A 72 4.21 8.90 3.78
CA LYS A 72 5.07 10.00 4.22
C LYS A 72 4.29 11.09 4.91
N ASP A 73 5.01 11.89 5.70
CA ASP A 73 4.55 13.11 6.35
C ASP A 73 3.18 12.93 7.03
N VAL A 74 2.15 13.62 6.56
CA VAL A 74 0.81 13.65 7.16
C VAL A 74 0.20 12.26 7.22
N VAL A 75 0.37 11.46 6.17
CA VAL A 75 -0.24 10.12 6.09
C VAL A 75 0.47 9.13 7.00
N HIS A 76 1.79 9.27 7.16
CA HIS A 76 2.53 8.43 8.11
C HIS A 76 2.05 8.67 9.54
N ILE A 77 1.85 9.94 9.92
CA ILE A 77 1.30 10.31 11.24
C ILE A 77 -0.11 9.73 11.40
N TRP A 78 -0.97 9.84 10.39
CA TRP A 78 -2.31 9.25 10.44
C TRP A 78 -2.26 7.72 10.62
N TYR A 79 -1.37 7.04 9.89
CA TYR A 79 -1.20 5.59 9.96
C TYR A 79 -0.82 5.13 11.37
N GLU A 80 0.12 5.81 12.04
CA GLU A 80 0.51 5.50 13.42
C GLU A 80 -0.70 5.56 14.37
N HIS A 81 -1.54 6.60 14.25
CA HIS A 81 -2.75 6.72 15.08
C HIS A 81 -3.80 5.65 14.76
N TRP A 82 -3.99 5.33 13.48
CA TRP A 82 -4.92 4.28 13.07
C TRP A 82 -4.45 2.92 13.59
N GLU A 83 -3.16 2.59 13.44
CA GLU A 83 -2.57 1.34 13.89
C GLU A 83 -2.68 1.15 15.41
N GLU A 84 -2.49 2.22 16.20
CA GLU A 84 -2.69 2.19 17.66
C GLU A 84 -4.14 1.98 18.08
N SER A 85 -5.10 2.41 17.25
CA SER A 85 -6.53 2.34 17.54
C SER A 85 -7.22 1.07 17.05
N ARG A 86 -6.53 0.27 16.22
CA ARG A 86 -7.09 -0.89 15.53
C ARG A 86 -7.30 -2.07 16.49
N ASP A 87 -8.41 -2.79 16.31
CA ASP A 87 -8.67 -4.05 17.01
C ASP A 87 -7.80 -5.20 16.46
N GLU A 88 -7.21 -6.02 17.34
CA GLU A 88 -6.31 -7.13 16.95
C GLU A 88 -7.01 -8.22 16.11
N ASP A 89 -8.34 -8.32 16.20
CA ASP A 89 -9.16 -9.37 15.58
C ASP A 89 -9.81 -8.95 14.25
N ALA A 90 -9.58 -7.71 13.77
CA ALA A 90 -10.25 -7.18 12.59
C ALA A 90 -9.65 -7.65 11.26
N ASP A 91 -10.44 -7.58 10.17
CA ASP A 91 -9.94 -7.85 8.82
C ASP A 91 -9.03 -6.70 8.37
N VAL A 92 -7.73 -6.93 8.51
CA VAL A 92 -6.71 -5.89 8.60
C VAL A 92 -6.63 -4.99 7.36
N TRP A 93 -6.89 -5.54 6.16
CA TRP A 93 -6.83 -4.74 4.93
C TRP A 93 -8.13 -3.97 4.65
N ASP A 94 -9.29 -4.60 4.80
CA ASP A 94 -10.57 -3.95 4.48
C ASP A 94 -10.85 -2.77 5.43
N GLU A 95 -10.58 -2.93 6.73
CA GLU A 95 -10.69 -1.84 7.71
C GLU A 95 -9.70 -0.70 7.39
N PHE A 96 -8.47 -1.07 7.00
CA PHE A 96 -7.46 -0.10 6.60
C PHE A 96 -7.89 0.71 5.38
N GLU A 97 -8.34 0.02 4.32
CA GLU A 97 -8.78 0.63 3.07
C GLU A 97 -9.96 1.58 3.30
N GLU A 98 -10.95 1.15 4.08
CA GLU A 98 -12.08 2.00 4.44
C GLU A 98 -11.65 3.24 5.24
N ALA A 99 -10.83 3.06 6.28
CA ALA A 99 -10.36 4.17 7.10
C ALA A 99 -9.50 5.16 6.30
N PHE A 100 -8.60 4.66 5.45
CA PHE A 100 -7.76 5.45 4.57
C PHE A 100 -8.58 6.28 3.59
N LEU A 101 -9.51 5.63 2.89
CA LEU A 101 -10.37 6.31 1.90
C LEU A 101 -11.28 7.32 2.59
N ASN A 102 -11.87 7.01 3.74
CA ASN A 102 -12.72 7.97 4.44
C ASN A 102 -11.94 9.21 4.93
N HIS A 103 -10.65 9.08 5.23
CA HIS A 103 -9.82 10.20 5.67
C HIS A 103 -9.30 11.06 4.52
N PHE A 104 -8.70 10.43 3.50
CA PHE A 104 -8.03 11.14 2.40
C PHE A 104 -8.90 11.33 1.16
N PHE A 105 -9.98 10.56 1.02
CA PHE A 105 -10.93 10.65 -0.08
C PHE A 105 -12.39 10.52 0.42
N PRO A 106 -12.87 11.50 1.20
CA PRO A 106 -14.22 11.49 1.78
C PRO A 106 -15.28 11.19 0.72
N GLN A 107 -16.40 10.61 1.17
CA GLN A 107 -17.47 10.14 0.29
C GLN A 107 -17.93 11.21 -0.71
N GLU A 108 -17.99 12.48 -0.29
CA GLU A 108 -18.39 13.60 -1.14
C GLU A 108 -17.46 13.77 -2.36
N LEU A 109 -16.15 13.53 -2.18
CA LEU A 109 -15.19 13.54 -3.28
C LEU A 109 -15.30 12.30 -4.17
N ARG A 110 -15.71 11.15 -3.61
CA ARG A 110 -15.97 9.93 -4.39
C ARG A 110 -17.17 10.13 -5.32
N GLU A 111 -18.27 10.63 -4.77
CA GLU A 111 -19.50 10.91 -5.51
C GLU A 111 -19.28 11.98 -6.59
N ALA A 112 -18.57 13.07 -6.25
CA ALA A 112 -18.25 14.12 -7.23
C ALA A 112 -17.38 13.59 -8.39
N LYS A 113 -16.46 12.65 -8.12
CA LYS A 113 -15.62 12.03 -9.15
C LYS A 113 -16.41 11.08 -10.05
N GLU A 114 -17.35 10.33 -9.50
CA GLU A 114 -18.27 9.49 -10.30
C GLU A 114 -19.13 10.34 -11.24
N ASP A 115 -19.63 11.48 -10.76
CA ASP A 115 -20.38 12.44 -11.59
C ASP A 115 -19.52 13.03 -12.72
N GLU A 116 -18.26 13.36 -12.44
CA GLU A 116 -17.31 13.86 -13.45
C GLU A 116 -17.03 12.81 -14.53
N ASP A 117 -16.75 11.57 -14.13
CA ASP A 117 -16.50 10.45 -15.04
C ASP A 117 -17.72 10.17 -15.93
N ASP A 118 -18.93 10.23 -15.37
CA ASP A 118 -20.17 10.04 -16.12
C ASP A 118 -20.46 11.20 -17.09
N LEU A 119 -20.15 12.44 -16.71
CA LEU A 119 -20.23 13.59 -17.60
C LEU A 119 -19.23 13.50 -18.75
N ASP A 120 -17.99 13.08 -18.50
CA ASP A 120 -16.98 12.85 -19.53
C ASP A 120 -17.42 11.76 -20.52
N ARG A 121 -17.91 10.61 -20.02
CA ARG A 121 -18.47 9.54 -20.86
C ARG A 121 -19.62 10.05 -21.73
N ARG A 122 -20.54 10.82 -21.16
CA ARG A 122 -21.66 11.42 -21.91
C ARG A 122 -21.18 12.42 -22.96
N SER A 123 -20.17 13.24 -22.63
CA SER A 123 -19.58 14.23 -23.55
C SER A 123 -18.89 13.56 -24.73
N LYS A 124 -18.08 12.52 -24.48
CA LYS A 124 -17.44 11.70 -25.51
C LYS A 124 -18.48 11.04 -26.42
N MET A 125 -19.56 10.50 -25.84
CA MET A 125 -20.63 9.86 -26.63
C MET A 125 -21.39 10.87 -27.52
N LYS A 126 -21.61 12.10 -27.06
CA LYS A 126 -22.21 13.18 -27.87
C LYS A 126 -21.29 13.67 -29.00
N LYS A 127 -19.96 13.55 -28.85
CA LYS A 127 -18.97 13.97 -29.84
C LYS A 127 -18.76 12.93 -30.95
N CYS A 128 -19.18 11.69 -30.73
CA CYS A 128 -19.13 10.59 -31.70
C CYS A 128 -20.42 10.43 -32.54
N LEU A 129 -21.40 11.34 -32.37
CA LEU A 129 -22.65 11.44 -33.13
C LEU A 129 -22.62 12.67 -34.03
#